data_AF-A0A353HXW0-F1
#
_entry.id   AF-A0A353HXW0-F1
#
_cell.length_a   1.000
_cell.length_b   1.000
_cell.length_c   1.000
_cell.angle_alpha   90.00
_cell.angle_beta   90.00
_cell.angle_gamma   90.00
#
_symmetry.space_group_name_H-M   'P 1'
#
loop_
_entity.id
_entity.type
_entity.pdbx_description
1 polymer ?
#
loop_
_entity_poly.entity_id
_entity_poly.type
_entity_poly.pdbx_seq_one_letter_code
_entity_poly.pdbx_strand_id
1 'polypeptide(L)' 'MSDPTIKLTSFSHGGGCGCKIAPGVLAEILKKSSGFPVPPQLMVGIETADDAAVYKLNDEQALIATTDFFMP' A
#
# COMPACT_ATOMS: atom_id res chain seq x y z
N MET A 1 10.21 24.79 -33.89
CA MET A 1 10.92 23.68 -33.23
C MET A 1 9.85 22.89 -32.49
N SER A 2 9.64 21.63 -32.84
CA SER A 2 8.74 20.74 -32.10
C SER A 2 9.42 20.34 -30.80
N ASP A 3 8.76 20.55 -29.67
CA ASP A 3 9.21 20.08 -28.37
C ASP A 3 9.45 18.56 -28.43
N PRO A 4 10.59 18.02 -27.95
CA PRO A 4 10.82 16.59 -27.95
C PRO A 4 9.74 15.89 -27.12
N THR A 5 9.18 14.81 -27.67
CA THR A 5 8.19 13.99 -26.95
C THR A 5 8.83 13.37 -25.71
N ILE A 6 8.39 13.82 -24.53
CA ILE A 6 8.82 13.26 -23.25
C ILE A 6 8.12 11.91 -23.03
N LYS A 7 8.92 10.86 -22.80
CA LYS A 7 8.40 9.53 -22.42
C LYS A 7 8.39 9.41 -20.91
N LEU A 8 7.23 9.28 -20.29
CA LEU A 8 7.11 9.16 -18.83
C LEU A 8 7.90 7.98 -18.25
N THR A 9 7.97 6.88 -19.01
CA THR A 9 8.76 5.69 -18.65
C THR A 9 10.26 5.93 -18.58
N SER A 10 10.80 7.03 -19.14
CA SER A 10 12.21 7.38 -18.94
C SER A 10 12.54 7.83 -17.52
N PHE A 11 11.54 8.12 -16.70
CA PHE A 11 11.70 8.46 -15.28
C PHE A 11 11.58 7.23 -14.36
N SER A 12 11.39 6.04 -14.92
CA SER A 12 11.18 4.80 -14.20
C SER A 12 12.32 3.81 -14.47
N HIS A 13 13.06 3.42 -13.43
CA HIS A 13 14.18 2.48 -13.55
C HIS A 13 13.74 1.03 -13.78
N GLY A 14 12.45 0.75 -13.61
CA GLY A 14 11.82 -0.55 -13.85
C GLY A 14 10.34 -0.36 -14.17
N GLY A 15 9.72 -1.36 -14.82
CA GLY A 15 8.31 -1.33 -15.18
C GLY A 15 7.52 -2.52 -14.61
N GLY A 16 6.25 -2.29 -14.28
CA GLY A 16 5.29 -3.33 -13.89
C GLY A 16 5.41 -3.82 -12.45
N CYS A 17 4.93 -5.05 -12.18
CA CYS A 17 4.92 -5.65 -10.84
C CYS A 17 6.31 -5.81 -10.21
N GLY A 18 7.39 -5.76 -11.00
CA GLY A 18 8.77 -5.91 -10.52
C GLY A 18 9.28 -4.74 -9.69
N CYS A 19 8.56 -3.62 -9.64
CA CYS A 19 8.95 -2.45 -8.84
C CYS A 19 8.44 -2.52 -7.38
N LYS A 20 7.57 -3.49 -7.05
CA LYS A 20 7.07 -3.68 -5.68
C LYS A 20 8.03 -4.55 -4.88
N ILE A 21 8.10 -4.31 -3.56
CA ILE A 21 8.79 -5.21 -2.63
C ILE A 21 8.06 -6.56 -2.65
N ALA A 22 8.81 -7.66 -2.75
CA ALA A 22 8.23 -9.00 -2.75
C ALA A 22 7.42 -9.25 -1.45
N PRO A 23 6.27 -9.95 -1.52
CA PRO A 23 5.36 -10.10 -0.37
C PRO A 23 6.04 -10.65 0.89
N GLY A 24 6.90 -11.66 0.76
CA GLY A 24 7.63 -12.24 1.89
C GLY A 24 8.62 -11.27 2.54
N VAL A 25 9.27 -10.41 1.74
CA VAL A 25 10.20 -9.39 2.25
C VAL A 25 9.42 -8.31 3.01
N LEU A 26 8.27 -7.87 2.47
CA LEU A 26 7.41 -6.90 3.14
C LEU A 26 6.89 -7.44 4.47
N ALA A 27 6.45 -8.71 4.53
CA ALA A 27 6.00 -9.34 5.76
C ALA A 27 7.08 -9.34 6.85
N GLU A 28 8.34 -9.63 6.50
CA GLU A 28 9.47 -9.59 7.44
C GLU A 28 9.79 -8.17 7.93
N ILE A 29 9.63 -7.16 7.08
CA ILE A 29 9.78 -5.75 7.48
C ILE A 29 8.67 -5.37 8.47
N LEU A 30 7.42 -5.71 8.17
CA LEU A 30 6.26 -5.37 9.01
C LEU A 30 6.26 -6.06 10.36
N LYS A 31 6.81 -7.29 10.47
CA LYS A 31 7.02 -7.96 11.77
C LYS A 31 7.86 -7.15 12.75
N LYS A 32 8.73 -6.26 12.25
CA LYS A 32 9.57 -5.37 13.07
C LYS A 32 8.86 -4.05 13.42
N SER A 33 7.74 -3.75 12.78
CA SER A 33 6.87 -2.61 13.12
C SER A 33 6.01 -2.91 14.33
N SER A 34 6.64 -3.27 15.46
CA SER A 34 5.97 -3.43 16.75
C SER A 34 5.85 -2.09 17.47
N GLY A 35 4.73 -1.85 18.16
CA GLY A 35 4.57 -0.69 19.05
C GLY A 35 3.38 0.20 18.73
N PHE A 36 2.64 -0.07 17.66
CA PHE A 36 1.36 0.59 17.42
C PHE A 36 0.26 -0.08 18.24
N PRO A 37 -0.56 0.69 18.99
CA PRO A 37 -1.76 0.14 19.58
C PRO A 37 -2.65 -0.40 18.46
N VAL A 38 -3.17 -1.62 18.63
CA VAL A 38 -4.22 -2.17 17.75
C VAL A 38 -5.56 -1.81 18.38
N PRO A 39 -6.25 -0.77 17.89
CA PRO A 39 -7.51 -0.36 18.46
C PRO A 39 -8.57 -1.46 18.22
N PRO A 40 -9.50 -1.70 19.16
CA PRO A 40 -10.53 -2.73 19.00
C PRO A 40 -11.51 -2.46 17.85
N GLN A 41 -11.53 -1.23 17.33
CA GLN A 41 -12.30 -0.84 16.17
C GLN A 41 -11.64 -1.24 14.84
N LEU A 42 -10.35 -1.61 14.85
CA LEU A 42 -9.69 -2.12 13.64
C LEU A 42 -10.26 -3.51 13.34
N MET A 43 -10.97 -3.62 12.22
CA MET A 43 -11.61 -4.87 11.78
C MET A 43 -10.69 -5.66 10.85
N VAL A 44 -9.91 -4.96 10.02
CA VAL A 44 -8.92 -5.53 9.11
C VAL A 44 -7.66 -4.68 9.21
N GLY A 45 -6.59 -5.27 9.77
CA GLY A 45 -5.28 -4.64 9.94
C GLY A 45 -4.19 -5.28 9.08
N ILE A 46 -2.95 -5.16 9.54
CA ILE A 46 -1.77 -5.68 8.83
C ILE A 46 -1.66 -7.21 8.90
N GLU A 47 -2.35 -7.83 9.87
CA GLU A 47 -2.29 -9.25 10.18
C GLU A 47 -2.99 -10.14 9.14
N THR A 48 -3.96 -9.61 8.41
CA THR A 48 -4.71 -10.36 7.39
C THR A 48 -4.10 -10.25 6.00
N ALA A 49 -3.14 -9.34 5.79
CA ALA A 49 -2.50 -9.07 4.50
C ALA A 49 -3.51 -8.79 3.36
N ASP A 50 -4.56 -8.02 3.68
CA ASP A 50 -5.63 -7.64 2.77
C ASP A 50 -5.29 -6.36 1.97
N ASP A 51 -6.10 -6.04 0.95
CA ASP A 51 -5.88 -4.89 0.05
C ASP A 51 -6.21 -3.53 0.70
N ALA A 52 -6.86 -3.51 1.86
CA ALA A 52 -7.26 -2.30 2.57
C ALA A 52 -7.34 -2.51 4.08
N ALA A 53 -7.17 -1.42 4.84
CA ALA A 53 -7.55 -1.39 6.24
C ALA A 53 -9.04 -1.10 6.38
N VAL A 54 -9.70 -1.77 7.33
CA VAL A 54 -11.12 -1.54 7.66
C VAL A 54 -11.25 -1.17 9.13
N TYR A 55 -11.87 -0.03 9.40
CA TYR A 55 -12.02 0.53 10.74
C TYR A 55 -13.49 0.83 11.06
N LYS A 56 -14.03 0.27 12.15
CA LYS A 56 -15.40 0.50 12.60
C LYS A 56 -15.58 1.93 13.10
N LEU A 57 -16.52 2.68 12.53
CA LEU A 57 -16.89 4.03 12.98
C LEU A 57 -18.03 3.99 14.01
N ASN A 58 -19.02 3.13 13.77
CA ASN A 58 -20.17 2.88 14.64
C ASN A 58 -20.78 1.50 14.30
N ASP A 59 -21.93 1.15 14.88
CA ASP A 59 -22.54 -0.17 14.72
C ASP A 59 -23.00 -0.50 13.30
N GLU A 60 -23.16 0.50 12.44
CA GLU A 60 -23.68 0.35 11.08
C GLU A 60 -22.67 0.76 9.99
N GLN A 61 -21.55 1.39 10.36
CA GLN A 61 -20.60 1.98 9.42
C GLN A 61 -19.15 1.64 9.72
N ALA A 62 -18.37 1.43 8.66
CA ALA A 62 -16.92 1.27 8.71
C ALA A 62 -16.23 2.13 7.63
N LEU A 63 -15.02 2.59 7.94
CA LEU A 63 -14.11 3.26 7.02
C LEU A 63 -13.22 2.20 6.36
N ILE A 64 -13.22 2.19 5.04
CA ILE A 64 -12.27 1.40 4.24
C ILE A 64 -11.23 2.38 3.69
N ALA A 65 -9.95 2.12 3.97
CA ALA A 65 -8.86 2.96 3.52
C ALA A 65 -7.75 2.09 2.91
N THR A 66 -7.35 2.43 1.68
CA THR A 66 -6.22 1.81 1.00
C THR A 66 -5.39 2.87 0.29
N THR A 67 -4.13 2.56 0.00
CA THR A 67 -3.24 3.41 -0.76
C THR A 67 -2.44 2.58 -1.73
N ASP A 68 -2.35 3.05 -2.96
CA ASP A 68 -1.56 2.44 -4.03
C ASP A 68 -0.79 3.53 -4.78
N PHE A 69 0.41 3.16 -5.21
CA PHE A 69 1.23 4.00 -6.08
C PHE A 69 1.94 3.14 -7.13
N PHE A 70 2.17 3.72 -8.29
CA PHE A 70 2.88 3.10 -9.39
C PHE A 70 3.85 4.09 -10.01
N MET A 71 4.88 3.55 -10.66
CA MET A 71 5.85 4.35 -11.39
C MET A 71 5.25 4.84 -12.72
N PRO A 72 5.67 6.03 -13.21
CA PRO A 72 5.24 6.57 -14.49
C PRO A 72 5.72 5.76 -15.72
#